data_AF-A0A7V5UKX0-F1
#
_entry.id   AF-A0A7V5UKX0-F1
#
_cell.length_a   1.000
_cell.length_b   1.000
_cell.length_c   1.000
_cell.angle_alpha   90.00
_cell.angle_beta   90.00
_cell.angle_gamma   90.00
#
_symmetry.space_group_name_H-M   'P 1'
#
loop_
_entity.id
_entity.type
_entity.pdbx_description
1 polymer ?
#
loop_
_entity_poly.entity_id
_entity_poly.type
_entity_poly.pdbx_seq_one_letter_code
_entity_poly.pdbx_strand_id
1 'polypeptide(L)'
;MDALRQRIADLWSERRRIGLVALGVAWGTLSVSLLLAVGNSMYAATSATIDNFGVDLLRINGGATTRSFGGLPSGRGIRLMVEDVERLSKGVPQA
;
A
#
# COMPACT_ATOMS: atom_id res chain seq x y z
N MET A 1 3.91 -16.52 -48.59
CA MET A 1 4.51 -15.61 -47.57
C MET A 1 4.95 -14.27 -48.20
N ASP A 2 4.94 -14.17 -49.53
CA ASP A 2 5.50 -13.05 -50.29
C ASP A 2 4.62 -11.80 -50.25
N ALA A 3 3.31 -11.98 -50.20
CA ALA A 3 2.35 -10.89 -50.06
C ALA A 3 2.55 -10.06 -48.77
N LEU A 4 2.93 -10.69 -47.66
CA LEU A 4 3.18 -10.02 -46.38
C LEU A 4 4.49 -9.22 -46.42
N ARG A 5 5.53 -9.78 -47.07
CA ARG A 5 6.81 -9.08 -47.27
C ARG A 5 6.66 -7.87 -48.18
N GLN A 6 5.91 -7.98 -49.28
CA GLN A 6 5.64 -6.86 -50.18
C GLN A 6 4.86 -5.76 -49.47
N ARG A 7 3.82 -6.10 -48.69
CA ARG A 7 3.06 -5.11 -47.91
C ARG A 7 3.93 -4.37 -46.88
N ILE A 8 4.83 -5.06 -46.19
CA ILE A 8 5.77 -4.44 -45.24
C ILE A 8 6.80 -3.57 -45.98
N ALA A 9 7.29 -4.01 -47.15
CA ALA A 9 8.22 -3.24 -47.97
C ALA A 9 7.58 -1.95 -48.52
N ASP A 10 6.33 -2.01 -48.96
CA ASP A 10 5.57 -0.84 -49.43
C ASP A 10 5.34 0.17 -48.29
N LEU A 11 5.03 -0.32 -47.09
CA LEU A 11 4.95 0.51 -45.88
C LEU A 11 6.29 1.16 -45.52
N TRP A 12 7.41 0.47 -45.74
CA TRP A 12 8.75 1.04 -45.53
C TRP A 12 9.12 2.11 -46.57
N SER A 13 8.51 2.09 -47.76
CA SER A 13 8.72 3.13 -48.79
C SER A 13 8.10 4.48 -48.39
N GLU A 14 6.96 4.47 -47.69
CA GLU A 14 6.26 5.67 -47.17
C GLU A 14 6.62 5.96 -45.71
N ARG A 15 7.93 5.96 -45.42
CA ARG A 15 8.50 5.98 -44.06
C ARG A 15 8.10 7.19 -43.21
N ARG A 16 7.77 8.31 -43.85
CA ARG A 16 7.37 9.56 -43.17
C ARG A 16 5.99 9.45 -42.51
N ARG A 17 5.03 8.86 -43.21
CA ARG A 17 3.64 8.75 -42.74
C ARG A 17 3.51 7.69 -41.64
N ILE A 18 4.18 6.56 -41.80
CA ILE A 18 4.12 5.44 -40.85
C ILE A 18 4.94 5.72 -39.59
N GLY A 19 6.04 6.46 -39.71
CA GLY A 19 6.83 6.88 -38.56
C GLY A 19 6.01 7.69 -37.54
N LEU A 20 5.20 8.65 -38.01
CA LEU A 20 4.37 9.49 -37.13
C LEU A 20 3.26 8.69 -36.43
N VAL A 21 2.60 7.77 -37.14
CA VAL A 21 1.56 6.92 -36.56
C VAL A 21 2.15 5.92 -35.55
N ALA A 22 3.25 5.26 -35.91
CA ALA A 22 3.93 4.32 -35.02
C ALA A 22 4.45 5.03 -33.76
N LEU A 23 4.97 6.24 -33.89
CA LEU A 23 5.41 7.06 -32.76
C LEU A 23 4.23 7.45 -31.86
N GLY A 24 3.09 7.83 -32.43
CA GLY A 24 1.88 8.12 -31.65
C GLY A 24 1.36 6.92 -30.86
N VAL A 25 1.28 5.74 -31.49
CA VAL A 25 0.85 4.51 -30.82
C VAL A 25 1.86 4.06 -29.76
N ALA A 26 3.15 4.09 -30.09
CA ALA A 26 4.21 3.76 -29.13
C ALA A 26 4.15 4.69 -27.92
N TRP A 27 4.06 6.01 -28.13
CA TRP A 27 3.98 6.97 -27.04
C TRP A 27 2.72 6.82 -26.19
N GLY A 28 1.57 6.55 -26.82
CA GLY A 28 0.31 6.31 -26.12
C GLY A 28 0.39 5.08 -25.21
N THR A 29 0.90 3.97 -25.72
CA THR A 29 1.08 2.74 -24.92
C THR A 29 2.08 2.92 -23.78
N LEU A 30 3.17 3.66 -24.01
CA LEU A 30 4.14 4.01 -22.96
C LEU A 30 3.49 4.84 -21.86
N SER A 31 2.69 5.84 -22.22
CA SER A 31 2.02 6.73 -21.26
C SER A 31 1.03 5.97 -20.38
N VAL A 32 0.21 5.10 -20.98
CA VAL A 32 -0.77 4.27 -20.23
C VAL A 32 -0.06 3.27 -19.33
N SER A 33 1.01 2.63 -19.81
CA SER A 33 1.80 1.68 -19.01
C SER A 33 2.46 2.37 -17.81
N LEU A 34 2.98 3.59 -18.00
CA LEU A 34 3.57 4.37 -16.92
C LEU A 34 2.53 4.75 -15.87
N LEU A 35 1.36 5.22 -16.31
CA LEU A 35 0.26 5.56 -15.40
C LEU A 35 -0.20 4.34 -14.59
N LEU A 36 -0.33 3.19 -15.23
CA LEU A 36 -0.68 1.93 -14.56
C LEU A 36 0.39 1.50 -13.55
N ALA A 37 1.66 1.56 -13.93
CA ALA A 37 2.77 1.20 -13.04
C ALA A 37 2.81 2.10 -11.80
N VAL A 38 2.68 3.42 -11.99
CA VAL A 38 2.62 4.38 -10.89
C VAL A 38 1.38 4.13 -10.01
N GLY A 39 0.19 3.99 -10.61
CA GLY A 39 -1.04 3.74 -9.86
C GLY A 39 -0.97 2.46 -9.01
N ASN A 40 -0.46 1.37 -9.58
CA ASN A 40 -0.29 0.11 -8.86
C ASN A 40 0.78 0.21 -7.75
N SER A 41 1.87 0.94 -7.98
CA SER A 41 2.90 1.17 -6.96
C SER A 41 2.37 1.99 -5.78
N MET A 42 1.57 3.03 -6.05
CA MET A 42 0.93 3.84 -5.01
C MET A 42 -0.10 3.04 -4.23
N TYR A 43 -0.90 2.23 -4.91
CA TYR A 43 -1.87 1.34 -4.28
C TYR A 43 -1.17 0.35 -3.33
N ALA A 44 -0.12 -0.34 -3.81
CA ALA A 44 0.64 -1.28 -3.00
C ALA A 44 1.33 -0.61 -1.80
N ALA A 45 1.94 0.57 -1.98
CA ALA A 45 2.55 1.32 -0.89
C ALA A 45 1.52 1.78 0.15
N THR A 46 0.35 2.21 -0.30
CA THR A 46 -0.75 2.67 0.57
C THR A 46 -1.34 1.49 1.34
N SER A 47 -1.63 0.37 0.67
CA SER A 47 -2.09 -0.86 1.31
C SER A 47 -1.09 -1.37 2.34
N ALA A 48 0.20 -1.46 2.00
CA ALA A 48 1.23 -1.88 2.96
C ALA A 48 1.32 -0.93 4.17
N THR A 49 1.15 0.37 3.95
CA THR A 49 1.11 1.35 5.05
C THR A 49 -0.13 1.13 5.92
N ILE A 50 -1.32 1.03 5.32
CA ILE A 50 -2.58 0.80 6.04
C ILE A 50 -2.52 -0.52 6.82
N ASP A 51 -2.01 -1.59 6.22
CA ASP A 51 -1.87 -2.89 6.87
C ASP A 51 -0.95 -2.82 8.09
N ASN A 52 0.18 -2.11 7.98
CA ASN A 52 1.07 -1.87 9.12
C ASN A 52 0.48 -0.92 10.18
N PHE A 53 -0.41 0.00 9.79
CA PHE A 53 -1.02 0.97 10.71
C PHE A 53 -2.32 0.48 11.38
N GLY A 54 -2.97 -0.57 10.87
CA GLY A 54 -4.39 -0.81 11.18
C GLY A 54 -4.78 -2.22 11.63
N VAL A 55 -3.97 -3.25 11.42
CA VAL A 55 -4.48 -4.63 11.54
C VAL A 55 -4.13 -5.31 12.87
N ASP A 56 -3.13 -4.84 13.63
CA ASP A 56 -2.70 -5.49 14.88
C ASP A 56 -2.19 -4.53 15.98
N LEU A 57 -2.67 -3.28 15.99
CA LEU A 57 -2.24 -2.27 16.98
C LEU A 57 -3.29 -2.07 18.08
N LEU A 58 -3.06 -2.69 19.24
CA LEU A 58 -3.82 -2.46 20.46
C LEU A 58 -3.20 -1.33 21.29
N ARG A 59 -3.78 -0.12 21.24
CA ARG A 59 -3.32 1.02 22.06
C ARG A 59 -4.01 1.03 23.42
N ILE A 60 -3.25 0.71 24.47
CA ILE A 60 -3.73 0.70 25.86
C ILE A 60 -3.21 1.95 26.59
N ASN A 61 -4.10 2.72 27.19
CA ASN A 61 -3.77 3.80 28.12
C ASN A 61 -4.14 3.37 29.54
N GLY A 62 -3.27 3.61 30.52
CA GLY A 62 -3.53 3.18 31.91
C GLY A 62 -4.78 3.80 32.54
N GLY A 63 -5.20 4.99 32.10
CA GLY A 63 -6.38 5.65 32.65
C GLY A 63 -6.24 5.96 34.14
N ALA A 64 -7.36 5.96 34.87
CA ALA A 64 -7.41 6.21 36.31
C ALA A 64 -8.22 5.13 37.04
N THR A 65 -7.92 4.89 38.32
CA THR A 65 -8.63 3.90 39.13
C THR A 65 -10.09 4.29 39.35
N THR A 66 -11.02 3.37 39.06
CA THR A 66 -12.46 3.59 39.26
C THR A 66 -12.96 3.19 40.66
N ARG A 67 -12.18 2.41 41.41
CA ARG A 67 -12.54 1.92 42.75
C ARG A 67 -11.41 2.14 43.74
N SER A 68 -11.76 2.36 45.00
CA SER A 68 -10.81 2.33 46.11
C SER A 68 -10.34 0.90 46.34
N PHE A 69 -9.04 0.72 46.54
CA PHE A 69 -8.43 -0.59 46.75
C PHE A 69 -7.16 -0.44 47.58
N GLY A 70 -6.93 -1.37 48.51
CA GLY A 70 -5.72 -1.39 49.35
C GLY A 70 -5.51 -0.11 50.19
N GLY A 71 -6.58 0.53 50.65
CA GLY A 71 -6.50 1.79 51.43
C GLY A 71 -6.27 3.05 50.60
N LEU A 72 -6.20 2.94 49.27
CA LEU A 72 -5.98 4.08 48.37
C LEU A 72 -7.31 4.57 47.77
N PRO A 73 -7.49 5.90 47.59
CA PRO A 73 -8.69 6.47 46.98
C PRO A 73 -8.76 6.19 45.46
N SER A 74 -9.96 6.29 44.90
CA SER A 74 -10.21 6.26 43.45
C SER A 74 -9.71 7.53 42.76
N GLY A 75 -9.57 7.50 41.43
CA GLY A 75 -9.18 8.64 40.60
C GLY A 75 -7.66 8.78 40.39
N ARG A 76 -6.88 7.79 40.80
CA ARG A 76 -5.42 7.82 40.67
C ARG A 76 -5.00 7.29 39.32
N GLY A 77 -4.10 8.01 38.64
CA GLY A 77 -3.56 7.59 37.35
C GLY A 77 -2.83 6.25 37.46
N ILE A 78 -3.12 5.34 36.53
CA ILE A 78 -2.42 4.06 36.43
C ILE A 78 -1.24 4.25 35.48
N ARG A 79 -0.02 4.11 36.02
CA ARG A 79 1.20 4.08 35.21
C ARG A 79 1.41 2.66 34.72
N LEU A 80 1.38 2.48 33.41
CA LEU A 80 1.78 1.23 32.77
C LEU A 80 3.30 1.12 32.82
N MET A 81 3.80 -0.02 33.26
CA MET A 81 5.23 -0.35 33.25
C MET A 81 5.53 -1.35 32.14
N VAL A 82 6.81 -1.56 31.83
CA VAL A 82 7.24 -2.48 30.75
C VAL A 82 6.85 -3.93 31.10
N GLU A 83 6.89 -4.30 32.38
CA GLU A 83 6.52 -5.63 32.86
C GLU A 83 5.02 -5.94 32.64
N ASP A 84 4.17 -4.91 32.53
CA ASP A 84 2.74 -5.08 32.26
C ASP A 84 2.48 -5.54 30.82
N VAL A 85 3.40 -5.27 29.89
CA VAL A 85 3.30 -5.72 28.49
C VAL A 85 3.26 -7.24 28.40
N GLU A 86 4.11 -7.92 29.18
CA GLU A 86 4.15 -9.38 29.24
C GLU A 86 2.88 -9.99 29.84
N ARG A 87 2.25 -9.29 30.79
CA ARG A 87 0.99 -9.70 31.41
C ARG A 87 -0.18 -9.52 30.45
N LEU A 88 -0.20 -8.42 29.70
CA LEU A 88 -1.22 -8.13 28.70
C LEU A 88 -1.12 -9.12 27.53
N SER A 89 0.08 -9.44 27.04
CA SER A 89 0.30 -10.40 25.96
C SER A 89 -0.23 -11.80 26.28
N LYS A 90 -0.16 -12.25 27.55
CA LYS A 90 -0.72 -13.54 27.98
C LYS A 90 -2.25 -13.58 28.02
N GLY A 91 -2.90 -12.43 28.10
CA GLY A 91 -4.36 -12.30 28.22
C GLY A 91 -5.08 -11.99 26.92
N VAL A 92 -4.36 -11.61 25.85
CA VAL A 92 -4.94 -11.33 24.53
C VAL A 92 -5.10 -12.65 23.77
N PRO A 93 -6.33 -13.03 23.35
CA PRO A 93 -6.54 -14.16 22.47
C PRO A 93 -5.80 -13.91 21.14
N GLN A 94 -4.92 -14.83 20.74
CA GLN A 94 -4.37 -14.81 19.39
C GLN A 94 -5.51 -15.14 18.43
N ALA A 95 -5.91 -14.18 17.61
CA ALA A 95 -6.97 -14.31 16.60
C ALA A 95 -6.42 -14.90 15.29
#